data_AF-A0A0D0Q1U3-F1
#
_entry.id   AF-A0A0D0Q1U3-F1
#
_cell.length_a   1.000
_cell.length_b   1.000
_cell.length_c   1.000
_cell.angle_alpha   90.00
_cell.angle_beta   90.00
_cell.angle_gamma   90.00
#
_symmetry.space_group_name_H-M   'P 1'
#
loop_
_entity.id
_entity.type
_entity.pdbx_description
1 polymer ?
#
loop_
_entity_poly.entity_id
_entity_poly.type
_entity_poly.pdbx_seq_one_letter_code
_entity_poly.pdbx_strand_id
1 'polypeptide(L)'
;MKLSWDSRYGEVDVDGTAEELTALAVALEAGEGHLTVSEGELTGVEVVGTDGPGVMIRVDAGRRVPVVLGDADGRELLAEGLREMASADDGGHWHIDHHPGHAWLAEGSVALVVNSPLGGMPLRRKRS
;
A
#
# COMPACT_ATOMS: atom_id res chain seq x y z
N MET A 1 10.57 4.11 5.93
CA MET A 1 9.49 3.19 5.51
C MET A 1 10.05 1.81 5.68
N LYS A 2 9.24 0.87 6.15
CA LYS A 2 9.59 -0.52 6.31
C LYS A 2 8.60 -1.38 5.54
N LEU A 3 9.13 -2.34 4.79
CA LEU A 3 8.34 -3.30 4.04
C LEU A 3 8.72 -4.73 4.44
N SER A 4 7.74 -5.51 4.87
CA SER A 4 7.93 -6.92 5.20
C SER A 4 6.96 -7.82 4.46
N TRP A 5 7.38 -9.06 4.23
CA TRP A 5 6.52 -10.11 3.72
C TRP A 5 5.98 -10.94 4.88
N ASP A 6 4.67 -10.95 5.11
CA ASP A 6 4.06 -11.90 6.04
C ASP A 6 3.80 -13.23 5.33
N SER A 7 4.73 -14.16 5.51
CA SER A 7 4.64 -15.52 4.96
C SER A 7 3.43 -16.34 5.45
N ARG A 8 2.79 -15.95 6.56
CA ARG A 8 1.63 -16.65 7.11
C ARG A 8 0.37 -16.38 6.31
N TYR A 9 0.21 -15.15 5.82
CA TYR A 9 -0.98 -14.72 5.08
C TYR A 9 -0.70 -14.43 3.61
N GLY A 10 0.57 -14.35 3.22
CA GLY A 10 0.99 -14.08 1.84
C GLY A 10 0.78 -12.62 1.45
N GLU A 11 0.99 -11.71 2.39
CA GLU A 11 0.73 -10.27 2.26
C GLU A 11 2.00 -9.43 2.47
N VAL A 12 1.96 -8.19 1.98
CA VAL A 12 3.01 -7.20 2.20
C VAL A 12 2.55 -6.21 3.27
N ASP A 13 3.32 -6.10 4.34
CA ASP A 13 3.14 -5.07 5.36
C ASP A 13 3.90 -3.80 4.98
N VAL A 14 3.24 -2.65 5.12
CA VAL A 14 3.78 -1.32 4.94
C VAL A 14 3.67 -0.54 6.24
N ASP A 15 4.83 -0.27 6.85
CA ASP A 15 4.95 0.69 7.95
C ASP A 15 5.68 1.94 7.43
N GLY A 16 5.13 3.12 7.67
CA GLY A 16 5.77 4.36 7.23
C GLY A 16 5.33 5.57 8.03
N THR A 17 6.13 6.63 7.98
CA THR A 17 5.69 7.94 8.47
C THR A 17 4.64 8.55 7.53
N ALA A 18 3.98 9.63 7.97
CA ALA A 18 3.01 10.34 7.15
C ALA A 18 3.63 10.82 5.83
N GLU A 19 4.87 11.31 5.88
CA GLU A 19 5.62 11.76 4.70
C GLU A 19 5.92 10.62 3.74
N GLU A 20 6.26 9.45 4.26
CA GLU A 20 6.61 8.27 3.45
C GLU A 20 5.39 7.66 2.75
N LEU A 21 4.27 7.55 3.47
CA LEU A 21 3.00 7.11 2.88
C LEU A 21 2.48 8.13 1.85
N THR A 22 2.64 9.43 2.12
CA THR A 22 2.30 10.49 1.16
C THR A 22 3.19 10.42 -0.08
N ALA A 23 4.48 10.15 0.07
CA ALA A 23 5.40 10.00 -1.06
C ALA A 23 5.01 8.80 -1.95
N LEU A 24 4.58 7.68 -1.34
CA LEU A 24 4.06 6.53 -2.09
C LEU A 24 2.77 6.89 -2.84
N ALA A 25 1.85 7.61 -2.20
CA ALA A 25 0.63 8.11 -2.86
C ALA A 25 0.94 9.00 -4.08
N VAL A 26 1.94 9.88 -3.98
CA VAL A 26 2.37 10.73 -5.10
C VAL A 26 2.91 9.90 -6.27
N ALA A 27 3.69 8.84 -5.99
CA ALA A 27 4.18 7.96 -7.06
C ALA A 27 3.07 7.16 -7.75
N LEU A 28 2.04 6.75 -6.99
CA LEU A 28 0.86 6.08 -7.54
C LEU A 28 0.10 6.99 -8.52
N GLU A 29 -0.13 8.25 -8.15
CA GLU A 29 -0.80 9.23 -9.02
C GLU A 29 0.02 9.60 -10.25
N ALA A 30 1.33 9.82 -10.08
CA ALA A 30 2.24 10.04 -11.21
C ALA A 30 2.23 8.81 -12.14
N GLY A 31 1.98 7.65 -11.55
CA GLY A 31 1.84 6.41 -12.25
C GLY A 31 3.15 5.77 -12.67
N GLU A 32 4.23 6.27 -12.14
CA GLU A 32 5.58 5.75 -12.30
C GLU A 32 6.40 6.15 -11.08
N GLY A 33 7.36 5.31 -10.72
CA GLY A 33 8.32 5.66 -9.69
C GLY A 33 8.90 4.47 -8.99
N HIS A 34 9.99 4.71 -8.28
CA HIS A 34 10.60 3.74 -7.40
C HIS A 34 10.92 4.41 -6.07
N LEU A 35 10.37 3.88 -4.99
CA LEU A 35 10.67 4.31 -3.63
C LEU A 35 11.54 3.25 -2.99
N THR A 36 12.79 3.61 -2.68
CA THR A 36 13.65 2.77 -1.85
C THR A 36 13.17 2.84 -0.40
N VAL A 37 13.13 1.71 0.27
CA VAL A 37 12.83 1.67 1.71
C VAL A 37 14.08 1.47 2.54
N SER A 38 14.07 2.02 3.75
CA SER A 38 15.23 2.04 4.65
C SER A 38 15.34 0.79 5.52
N GLU A 39 14.23 0.05 5.68
CA GLU A 39 14.12 -1.09 6.60
C GLU A 39 13.21 -2.20 6.04
N GLY A 40 13.38 -3.43 6.53
CA GLY A 40 12.56 -4.58 6.17
C GLY A 40 13.24 -5.59 5.24
N GLU A 41 12.46 -6.58 4.79
CA GLU A 41 12.93 -7.67 3.92
C GLU A 41 12.88 -7.30 2.44
N LEU A 42 11.94 -6.41 2.09
CA LEU A 42 11.76 -5.88 0.75
C LEU A 42 12.54 -4.57 0.61
N THR A 43 13.01 -4.29 -0.61
CA THR A 43 14.03 -3.24 -0.84
C THR A 43 13.45 -1.93 -1.34
N GLY A 44 12.21 -1.93 -1.80
CA GLY A 44 11.51 -0.74 -2.27
C GLY A 44 10.12 -1.09 -2.80
N VAL A 45 9.38 -0.08 -3.26
CA VAL A 45 8.15 -0.24 -4.05
C VAL A 45 8.39 0.34 -5.44
N GLU A 46 7.92 -0.33 -6.47
CA GLU A 46 7.88 0.20 -7.84
C GLU A 46 6.43 0.40 -8.26
N VAL A 47 6.17 1.55 -8.91
CA VAL A 47 4.88 1.85 -9.52
C VAL A 47 5.08 1.86 -11.03
N VAL A 48 4.21 1.16 -11.75
CA VAL A 48 4.22 1.14 -13.21
C VAL A 48 2.79 1.29 -13.73
N GLY A 49 2.57 2.31 -14.57
CA GLY A 49 1.30 2.49 -15.25
C GLY A 49 1.06 1.47 -16.33
N THR A 50 -0.13 0.89 -16.28
CA THR A 50 -0.58 -0.08 -17.25
C THR A 50 -2.01 0.22 -17.62
N ASP A 51 -2.40 -0.12 -18.85
CA ASP A 51 -3.81 -0.13 -19.22
C ASP A 51 -4.53 -1.32 -18.55
N GLY A 52 -5.83 -1.17 -18.30
CA GLY A 52 -6.69 -2.21 -17.76
C GLY A 52 -7.16 -1.94 -16.32
N PRO A 53 -8.25 -2.59 -15.89
CA PRO A 53 -9.01 -2.14 -14.72
C PRO A 53 -8.29 -2.39 -13.40
N GLY A 54 -8.12 -1.32 -12.61
CA GLY A 54 -7.71 -1.39 -11.21
C GLY A 54 -6.21 -1.64 -10.98
N VAL A 55 -5.87 -2.00 -9.74
CA VAL A 55 -4.49 -2.18 -9.30
C VAL A 55 -4.14 -3.65 -9.11
N MET A 56 -2.99 -4.08 -9.63
CA MET A 56 -2.38 -5.38 -9.42
C MET A 56 -1.07 -5.24 -8.65
N ILE A 57 -0.97 -5.90 -7.51
CA ILE A 57 0.29 -5.95 -6.73
C ILE A 57 0.95 -7.30 -6.93
N ARG A 58 2.23 -7.27 -7.31
CA ARG A 58 3.08 -8.47 -7.42
C ARG A 58 4.39 -8.24 -6.68
N VAL A 59 5.02 -9.29 -6.21
CA VAL A 59 6.39 -9.19 -5.68
C VAL A 59 7.37 -9.73 -6.72
N ASP A 60 8.27 -8.88 -7.20
CA ASP A 60 9.44 -9.33 -7.94
C ASP A 60 10.42 -9.96 -6.94
N ALA A 61 10.49 -11.29 -6.93
CA ALA A 61 11.36 -12.03 -6.00
C ALA A 61 12.85 -11.81 -6.26
N GLY A 62 13.25 -11.52 -7.50
CA GLY A 62 14.65 -11.28 -7.85
C GLY A 62 15.16 -9.94 -7.31
N ARG A 63 14.31 -8.91 -7.36
CA ARG A 63 14.59 -7.57 -6.83
C ARG A 63 14.15 -7.38 -5.38
N ARG A 64 13.26 -8.25 -4.89
CA ARG A 64 12.56 -8.16 -3.59
C ARG A 64 11.78 -6.85 -3.48
N VAL A 65 11.00 -6.53 -4.51
CA VAL A 65 10.25 -5.27 -4.64
C VAL A 65 8.79 -5.61 -4.97
N PRO A 66 7.82 -5.11 -4.20
CA PRO A 66 6.44 -5.01 -4.66
C PRO A 66 6.36 -4.07 -5.85
N VAL A 67 5.76 -4.57 -6.93
CA VAL A 67 5.45 -3.83 -8.14
C VAL A 67 3.95 -3.61 -8.17
N VAL A 68 3.56 -2.35 -8.14
CA VAL A 68 2.18 -1.88 -8.25
C VAL A 68 1.91 -1.53 -9.71
N LEU A 69 1.10 -2.35 -10.36
CA LEU A 69 0.62 -2.16 -11.72
C LEU A 69 -0.82 -1.62 -11.66
N GLY A 70 -1.23 -0.78 -12.58
CA GLY A 70 -2.65 -0.40 -12.67
C GLY A 70 -2.95 0.79 -13.56
N ASP A 71 -4.23 0.97 -13.86
CA ASP A 71 -4.74 2.15 -14.53
C ASP A 71 -4.69 3.41 -13.63
N ALA A 72 -5.02 4.56 -14.22
CA ALA A 72 -5.05 5.83 -13.49
C ALA A 72 -6.07 5.77 -12.33
N ASP A 73 -7.31 5.37 -12.62
CA ASP A 73 -8.41 5.38 -11.66
C ASP A 73 -8.12 4.47 -10.45
N GLY A 74 -7.63 3.25 -10.66
CA GLY A 74 -7.30 2.34 -9.57
C GLY A 74 -6.15 2.85 -8.71
N ARG A 75 -5.13 3.44 -9.33
CA ARG A 75 -3.99 4.00 -8.57
C ARG A 75 -4.35 5.25 -7.80
N GLU A 76 -5.24 6.08 -8.34
CA GLU A 76 -5.79 7.25 -7.63
C GLU A 76 -6.54 6.80 -6.38
N LEU A 77 -7.40 5.77 -6.47
CA LEU A 77 -8.09 5.20 -5.31
C LEU A 77 -7.12 4.67 -4.24
N LEU A 78 -6.08 3.96 -4.66
CA LEU A 78 -5.06 3.47 -3.73
C LEU A 78 -4.27 4.63 -3.09
N ALA A 79 -3.93 5.65 -3.87
CA ALA A 79 -3.25 6.85 -3.39
C ALA A 79 -4.09 7.63 -2.38
N GLU A 80 -5.39 7.75 -2.60
CA GLU A 80 -6.34 8.38 -1.66
C GLU A 80 -6.32 7.64 -0.32
N GLY A 81 -6.48 6.31 -0.33
CA GLY A 81 -6.44 5.51 0.90
C GLY A 81 -5.11 5.61 1.65
N LEU A 82 -3.98 5.69 0.94
CA LEU A 82 -2.67 5.93 1.57
C LEU A 82 -2.60 7.30 2.27
N ARG A 83 -3.22 8.34 1.71
CA ARG A 83 -3.28 9.66 2.36
C ARG A 83 -4.20 9.68 3.56
N GLU A 84 -5.30 8.95 3.51
CA GLU A 84 -6.15 8.73 4.68
C GLU A 84 -5.34 8.07 5.81
N MET A 85 -4.60 7.00 5.49
CA MET A 85 -3.72 6.34 6.45
C MET A 85 -2.59 7.23 6.97
N ALA A 86 -2.00 8.06 6.11
CA ALA A 86 -0.95 9.01 6.48
C ALA A 86 -1.44 10.11 7.44
N SER A 87 -2.72 10.50 7.33
CA SER A 87 -3.34 11.54 8.14
C SER A 87 -4.12 11.02 9.35
N ALA A 88 -4.22 9.70 9.52
CA ALA A 88 -4.89 9.07 10.64
C ALA A 88 -4.27 9.51 11.99
N ASP A 89 -5.07 10.16 12.82
CA ASP A 89 -4.65 10.77 14.09
C ASP A 89 -4.90 9.88 15.32
N ASP A 90 -5.55 8.74 15.14
CA ASP A 90 -5.89 7.80 16.21
C ASP A 90 -5.29 6.41 16.02
N GLY A 91 -4.41 6.20 15.05
CA GLY A 91 -3.91 4.89 14.65
C GLY A 91 -4.72 4.31 13.49
N GLY A 92 -4.46 3.07 13.11
CA GLY A 92 -5.14 2.46 11.97
C GLY A 92 -4.31 1.39 11.28
N HIS A 93 -5.03 0.46 10.68
CA HIS A 93 -4.50 -0.67 9.93
C HIS A 93 -5.47 -0.99 8.80
N TRP A 94 -5.02 -0.84 7.56
CA TRP A 94 -5.86 -1.00 6.38
C TRP A 94 -5.43 -2.23 5.59
N HIS A 95 -6.30 -3.25 5.58
CA HIS A 95 -6.15 -4.41 4.70
C HIS A 95 -6.72 -4.09 3.32
N ILE A 96 -5.92 -4.38 2.30
CA ILE A 96 -6.22 -4.11 0.91
C ILE A 96 -6.08 -5.45 0.19
N ASP A 97 -7.23 -6.04 -0.11
CA ASP A 97 -7.36 -7.35 -0.72
C ASP A 97 -8.16 -7.27 -2.01
N HIS A 98 -8.02 -8.30 -2.86
CA HIS A 98 -8.97 -8.49 -3.95
C HIS A 98 -10.31 -8.94 -3.37
N HIS A 99 -11.35 -8.15 -3.63
CA HIS A 99 -12.74 -8.53 -3.40
C HIS A 99 -13.53 -8.44 -4.71
N PRO A 100 -14.20 -9.53 -5.14
CA PRO A 100 -14.99 -9.52 -6.35
C PRO A 100 -16.01 -8.37 -6.35
N GLY A 101 -15.97 -7.52 -7.38
CA GLY A 101 -16.86 -6.37 -7.54
C GLY A 101 -16.40 -5.08 -6.84
N HIS A 102 -15.21 -5.06 -6.24
CA HIS A 102 -14.60 -3.85 -5.66
C HIS A 102 -13.38 -3.40 -6.47
N ALA A 103 -13.15 -2.09 -6.54
CA ALA A 103 -12.08 -1.48 -7.34
C ALA A 103 -10.69 -1.49 -6.66
N TRP A 104 -10.52 -2.21 -5.54
CA TRP A 104 -9.32 -2.16 -4.72
C TRP A 104 -8.12 -2.84 -5.38
N LEU A 105 -8.11 -4.17 -5.41
CA LEU A 105 -7.08 -4.95 -6.10
C LEU A 105 -7.71 -5.87 -7.12
N ALA A 106 -7.02 -6.06 -8.24
CA ALA A 106 -7.35 -7.04 -9.26
C ALA A 106 -7.10 -8.47 -8.74
N GLU A 107 -7.85 -9.43 -9.29
CA GLU A 107 -7.72 -10.84 -8.94
C GLU A 107 -6.28 -11.37 -9.12
N GLY A 108 -5.77 -12.09 -8.13
CA GLY A 108 -4.40 -12.61 -8.12
C GLY A 108 -3.34 -11.63 -7.62
N SER A 109 -3.76 -10.46 -7.15
CA SER A 109 -2.86 -9.54 -6.43
C SER A 109 -2.40 -10.14 -5.10
N VAL A 110 -1.18 -9.78 -4.74
CA VAL A 110 -0.69 -9.87 -3.36
C VAL A 110 -1.44 -8.84 -2.52
N ALA A 111 -1.93 -9.26 -1.36
CA ALA A 111 -2.58 -8.39 -0.40
C ALA A 111 -1.60 -7.35 0.17
N LEU A 112 -2.08 -6.14 0.42
CA LEU A 112 -1.30 -5.08 1.04
C LEU A 112 -1.93 -4.69 2.36
N VAL A 113 -1.08 -4.53 3.36
CA VAL A 113 -1.48 -4.10 4.69
C VAL A 113 -0.74 -2.82 5.02
N VAL A 114 -1.47 -1.74 5.24
CA VAL A 114 -0.88 -0.42 5.51
C VAL A 114 -1.16 -0.03 6.96
N ASN A 115 -0.09 0.20 7.71
CA ASN A 115 -0.16 0.75 9.06
C ASN A 115 -0.08 2.27 9.03
N SER A 116 -0.92 2.92 9.84
CA SER A 116 -0.79 4.37 10.07
C SER A 116 0.54 4.72 10.76
N PRO A 117 1.01 5.97 10.67
CA PRO A 117 2.23 6.42 11.35
C PRO A 117 2.20 6.27 12.88
N LEU A 118 1.01 6.26 13.49
CA LEU A 118 0.82 6.06 14.93
C LEU A 118 0.71 4.58 15.32
N GLY A 119 0.62 3.68 14.33
CA GLY A 119 0.52 2.24 14.49
C GLY A 119 -0.79 1.76 15.12
N GLY A 120 -1.00 0.44 15.06
CA GLY A 120 -2.01 -0.26 15.86
C GLY A 120 -3.47 0.00 15.47
N MET A 121 -4.39 -0.58 16.26
CA MET A 121 -5.83 -0.36 16.15
C MET A 121 -6.20 1.07 16.56
N PRO A 122 -7.15 1.73 15.87
CA PRO A 122 -7.62 3.07 16.25
C PRO A 122 -7.94 3.14 17.75
N LEU A 123 -7.43 4.17 18.42
CA LEU A 123 -7.75 4.43 19.83
C LEU A 123 -9.27 4.55 19.96
N ARG A 124 -9.91 3.54 20.54
CA ARG A 124 -11.34 3.57 20.87
C ARG A 124 -11.63 4.86 21.62
N ARG A 125 -12.19 5.87 20.95
CA ARG A 125 -12.77 7.04 21.63
C ARG A 125 -13.87 6.50 22.55
N LYS A 126 -13.62 6.50 23.87
CA LYS A 126 -14.70 6.34 24.85
C LYS A 126 -15.66 7.49 24.58
N ARG A 127 -16.85 7.18 24.07
CA ARG A 127 -17.96 8.15 24.02
C ARG A 127 -18.19 8.63 25.45
N SER A 128 -17.98 9.92 25.69
CA SER A 128 -18.35 10.63 26.92
C SER A 128 -19.86 10.69 27.06
#